data_AF-A0A3B3TNT4-F1
#
_entry.id   AF-A0A3B3TNT4-F1
#
_cell.length_a   1.000
_cell.length_b   1.000
_cell.length_c   1.000
_cell.angle_alpha   90.00
_cell.angle_beta   90.00
_cell.angle_gamma   90.00
#
_symmetry.space_group_name_H-M   'P 1'
#
loop_
_entity.id
_entity.type
_entity.pdbx_description
1 polymer ?
#
loop_
_entity_poly.entity_id
_entity_poly.type
_entity_poly.pdbx_seq_one_letter_code
_entity_poly.pdbx_strand_id
1 'polypeptide(L)' 'MKALEKALLKSLRRLDDFLRTPLSEEIDADAVGDLPESTRSFLDGPELTLADCNLLPKLHILKRQGPLEGPQ' A
#
# COMPACT_ATOMS: atom_id res chain seq x y z
N MET A 1 23.48 -10.26 0.14
CA MET A 1 22.24 -10.19 -0.67
C MET A 1 20.96 -10.31 0.16
N LYS A 2 20.84 -11.26 1.10
CA LYS A 2 19.62 -11.42 1.93
C LYS A 2 19.21 -10.19 2.78
N ALA A 3 20.15 -9.33 3.17
CA ALA A 3 19.85 -8.12 3.93
C ALA A 3 19.04 -7.10 3.12
N LEU A 4 19.33 -6.94 1.83
CA LEU A 4 18.62 -6.01 0.94
C LEU A 4 17.19 -6.50 0.67
N GLU A 5 17.05 -7.78 0.38
CA GLU A 5 15.74 -8.44 0.22
C GLU A 5 14.88 -8.28 1.48
N LYS A 6 15.44 -8.54 2.66
CA LYS A 6 14.74 -8.34 3.94
C LYS A 6 14.35 -6.88 4.18
N ALA A 7 15.21 -5.93 3.83
CA ALA A 7 14.92 -4.51 3.94
C ALA A 7 13.79 -4.09 2.97
N LEU A 8 13.82 -4.59 1.74
CA LEU A 8 12.79 -4.36 0.73
C LEU A 8 11.43 -4.90 1.21
N LEU A 9 11.39 -6.16 1.66
CA LEU A 9 10.16 -6.77 2.18
C LEU A 9 9.60 -6.01 3.39
N LYS A 10 10.48 -5.50 4.27
CA LYS A 10 10.07 -4.66 5.40
C LYS A 10 9.45 -3.34 4.94
N SER A 11 10.01 -2.70 3.91
CA SER A 11 9.46 -1.47 3.33
C SER A 11 8.12 -1.72 2.62
N LEU A 12 7.99 -2.81 1.88
CA LEU A 12 6.73 -3.19 1.23
C LEU A 12 5.64 -3.49 2.24
N ARG A 13 5.98 -4.19 3.33
CA ARG A 13 5.02 -4.44 4.43
C ARG A 13 4.54 -3.13 5.07
N ARG A 14 5.43 -2.18 5.32
CA ARG A 14 5.05 -0.86 5.85
C ARG A 14 4.12 -0.10 4.90
N LEU A 15 4.32 -0.25 3.59
CA LEU A 15 3.44 0.34 2.59
C LEU A 15 2.06 -0.34 2.58
N ASP A 16 2.03 -1.68 2.68
CA ASP A 16 0.79 -2.45 2.79
C ASP A 16 0.00 -2.03 4.04
N ASP A 17 0.66 -1.98 5.20
CA ASP A 17 0.05 -1.54 6.46
C ASP A 17 -0.49 -0.10 6.33
N PHE A 18 0.26 0.80 5.67
CA PHE A 18 -0.18 2.17 5.43
C PHE A 18 -1.45 2.22 4.56
N LEU A 19 -1.47 1.47 3.46
CA LEU A 19 -2.60 1.45 2.52
C LEU A 19 -3.86 0.82 3.12
N ARG A 20 -3.72 -0.13 4.04
CA ARG A 20 -4.85 -0.79 4.73
C ARG A 20 -5.39 -0.01 5.92
N THR A 21 -4.57 0.87 6.51
CA THR A 21 -4.99 1.74 7.61
C THR A 21 -5.92 2.83 7.08
N PRO A 22 -7.17 2.95 7.56
CA PRO A 22 -8.11 3.97 7.07
C PRO A 22 -7.61 5.40 7.36
N LEU A 23 -7.88 6.33 6.44
CA LEU A 23 -7.62 7.75 6.66
C LEU A 23 -8.62 8.36 7.65
N SER A 24 -8.29 9.51 8.23
CA SER A 24 -9.18 10.16 9.21
C SER A 24 -10.55 10.49 8.60
N GLU A 25 -10.57 10.79 7.30
CA GLU A 25 -11.78 11.06 6.52
C GLU A 25 -12.65 9.80 6.31
N GLU A 26 -12.05 8.61 6.40
CA GLU A 26 -12.76 7.32 6.29
C GLU A 26 -13.23 6.79 7.66
N ILE A 27 -12.78 7.41 8.75
CA ILE A 27 -13.10 6.98 10.11
C ILE A 27 -14.30 7.77 10.62
N ASP A 28 -15.38 7.06 10.92
CA ASP A 28 -16.50 7.62 11.68
C ASP A 28 -16.13 7.64 13.17
N ALA A 29 -16.08 8.85 13.75
CA ALA A 29 -15.70 9.06 15.15
C ALA A 29 -16.68 8.41 16.14
N ASP A 30 -17.91 8.13 15.71
CA ASP A 30 -18.95 7.52 16.52
C ASP A 30 -19.06 5.99 16.29
N ALA A 31 -18.23 5.41 15.41
CA ALA A 31 -18.23 3.98 15.14
C ALA A 31 -17.75 3.17 16.36
N VAL A 32 -18.59 2.24 16.82
CA VAL A 32 -18.27 1.32 17.92
C VAL A 32 -17.83 -0.01 17.34
N GLY A 33 -16.52 -0.32 17.44
CA GLY A 33 -15.96 -1.59 16.99
C GLY A 33 -14.54 -1.45 16.44
N ASP A 34 -14.07 -2.49 15.75
CA ASP A 34 -12.80 -2.44 15.02
C ASP A 34 -12.92 -1.53 13.80
N LEU A 35 -11.87 -0.75 13.55
CA LEU A 35 -11.78 0.11 12.37
C LEU A 35 -11.78 -0.75 11.10
N PRO A 36 -12.62 -0.41 10.09
CA PRO A 36 -12.62 -1.12 8.82
C PRO A 36 -11.28 -0.91 8.09
N GLU A 37 -10.94 -1.83 7.18
CA GLU A 37 -9.84 -1.59 6.26
C GLU A 37 -10.16 -0.40 5.35
N SER A 38 -9.12 0.36 5.04
CA SER A 38 -9.19 1.48 4.10
C SER A 38 -9.79 1.06 2.76
N THR A 39 -10.66 1.90 2.20
CA THR A 39 -11.30 1.67 0.89
C THR A 39 -10.73 2.53 -0.22
N ARG A 40 -9.81 3.44 0.11
CA ARG A 40 -9.16 4.34 -0.85
C ARG A 40 -8.42 3.61 -1.97
N SER A 41 -8.47 4.21 -3.16
CA SER A 41 -7.85 3.66 -4.37
C SER A 41 -6.37 4.03 -4.52
N PHE A 42 -5.93 5.14 -3.91
CA PHE A 42 -4.60 5.72 -4.06
C PHE A 42 -4.02 6.13 -2.69
N LEU A 43 -2.76 6.58 -2.66
CA LEU A 43 -2.01 6.80 -1.41
C LEU A 43 -2.75 7.69 -0.42
N ASP A 44 -3.31 8.80 -0.92
CA ASP A 44 -3.91 9.86 -0.11
C ASP A 44 -5.44 9.94 -0.24
N GLY A 45 -6.07 9.01 -0.97
CA GLY A 45 -7.52 9.03 -1.14
C GLY A 45 -8.02 8.36 -2.43
N PRO A 46 -9.22 8.74 -2.92
CA PRO A 46 -9.82 8.15 -4.11
C PRO A 46 -9.25 8.70 -5.44
N GLU A 47 -8.49 9.80 -5.40
CA GLU A 47 -7.92 10.45 -6.58
C GLU A 47 -6.39 10.32 -6.66
N LEU A 48 -5.85 10.36 -7.88
CA LEU A 48 -4.41 10.33 -8.14
C LEU A 48 -3.76 11.65 -7.72
N THR A 49 -2.68 11.53 -6.95
CA THR A 49 -1.88 12.66 -6.49
C THR A 49 -0.43 12.58 -6.98
N LEU A 50 0.36 13.62 -6.70
CA LEU A 50 1.80 13.63 -6.99
C LEU A 50 2.56 12.52 -6.25
N ALA A 51 2.09 12.08 -5.08
CA ALA A 51 2.70 10.98 -4.34
C ALA A 51 2.62 9.67 -5.15
N ASP A 52 1.47 9.44 -5.79
CA ASP A 52 1.23 8.26 -6.62
C ASP A 52 2.12 8.27 -7.86
N CYS A 53 2.26 9.43 -8.52
CA CYS A 53 3.14 9.58 -9.68
C CYS A 53 4.61 9.22 -9.37
N ASN A 54 5.05 9.40 -8.12
CA ASN A 54 6.41 9.04 -7.71
C ASN A 54 6.56 7.56 -7.34
N LEU A 55 5.51 6.95 -6.76
CA LEU A 55 5.59 5.60 -6.20
C LEU A 55 5.11 4.52 -7.17
N LEU A 56 4.03 4.75 -7.93
CA LEU A 56 3.45 3.77 -8.85
C LEU A 56 4.44 3.29 -9.92
N PRO A 57 5.26 4.16 -10.56
CA PRO A 57 6.26 3.69 -11.50
C PRO A 57 7.31 2.77 -10.85
N LYS A 58 7.71 3.05 -9.60
CA LYS A 58 8.70 2.24 -8.87
C LYS A 58 8.14 0.87 -8.49
N LEU A 59 6.89 0.83 -8.01
CA LEU A 59 6.20 -0.41 -7.70
C LEU A 59 5.95 -1.25 -8.95
N HIS A 60 5.62 -0.62 -10.08
CA HIS A 60 5.45 -1.33 -11.34
C HIS A 60 6.74 -2.04 -11.76
N ILE A 61 7.88 -1.36 -11.70
CA ILE A 61 9.19 -1.96 -12.01
C ILE A 61 9.47 -3.16 -11.10
N LEU A 62 9.24 -3.03 -9.79
CA LEU A 62 9.43 -4.12 -8.83
C LEU A 62 8.52 -5.31 -9.10
N LYS A 63 7.23 -5.08 -9.39
CA LYS A 63 6.27 -6.14 -9.73
C LYS A 63 6.66 -6.90 -10.99
N ARG A 64 7.22 -6.21 -11.98
CA ARG A 64 7.68 -6.81 -13.25
C ARG A 64 8.97 -7.62 -13.09
N GLN A 65 9.75 -7.36 -12.05
CA GLN A 65 11.01 -8.04 -11.76
C GLN A 65 10.88 -9.13 -10.68
N GLY A 66 9.78 -9.14 -9.92
CA GLY A 66 9.45 -10.22 -9.00
C GLY A 66 9.08 -11.50 -9.75
N PRO A 67 9.28 -12.68 -9.14
CA PRO A 67 8.74 -13.92 -9.69
C PRO A 67 7.22 -13.73 -9.81
N LEU A 68 6.72 -13.84 -11.04
CA LEU A 68 5.31 -13.92 -11.33
C LEU A 68 4.81 -15.18 -10.60
N GLU A 69 4.13 -15.01 -9.47
CA GLU A 69 3.17 -16.01 -9.01
C GLU A 69 2.20 -16.18 -10.20
N GLY A 70 2.32 -17.32 -10.87
CA GLY A 70 1.49 -17.69 -12.01
C GLY A 70 0.01 -17.85 -11.60
N PRO A 71 -0.88 -17.94 -12.59
CA PRO A 71 -2.31 -18.09 -12.33
C PRO A 71 -2.57 -19.40 -11.60
N GLN A 72 -3.42 -19.37 -10.57
CA GLN A 72 -4.26 -20.53 -10.25
C GLN A 72 -5.48 -20.51 -11.18
#